data_AF-A0A959TAU6-F1
#
_entry.id   AF-A0A959TAU6-F1
#
_cell.length_a   1.000
_cell.length_b   1.000
_cell.length_c   1.000
_cell.angle_alpha   90.00
_cell.angle_beta   90.00
_cell.angle_gamma   90.00
#
_symmetry.space_group_name_H-M   'P 1'
#
loop_
_entity.id
_entity.type
_entity.pdbx_description
1 polymer ?
#
loop_
_entity_poly.entity_id
_entity_poly.type
_entity_poly.pdbx_seq_one_letter_code
_entity_poly.pdbx_strand_id
1 'polypeptide(L)'
;MRTTARRWSGLLLLLLGAGGLFAQQDPQFTQYMFNLLALNPAYAGSAERVSIKGLTRHQWVGFEGAPMTQTLTVHSPVWHQSLGVG
;
A
#
# COMPACT_ATOMS: atom_id res chain seq x y z
N MET A 1 3.30 -28.29 42.12
CA MET A 1 2.88 -28.68 40.75
C MET A 1 1.72 -27.84 40.15
N ARG A 2 0.91 -27.12 40.94
CA ARG A 2 -0.24 -26.33 40.40
C ARG A 2 0.12 -24.98 39.75
N THR A 3 1.34 -24.48 39.93
CA THR A 3 1.75 -23.13 39.46
C THR A 3 2.30 -23.10 38.04
N THR A 4 2.80 -24.21 37.52
CA THR A 4 3.25 -24.34 36.13
C THR A 4 2.08 -24.31 35.16
N ALA A 5 1.00 -25.05 35.45
CA ALA A 5 -0.20 -25.07 34.61
C ALA A 5 -0.77 -23.64 34.37
N ARG A 6 -0.89 -22.82 35.42
CA ARG A 6 -1.37 -21.43 35.34
C ARG A 6 -0.47 -20.51 34.50
N ARG A 7 0.85 -20.79 34.44
CA ARG A 7 1.80 -20.03 33.60
C ARG A 7 1.60 -20.32 32.11
N TRP A 8 1.28 -21.56 31.77
CA TRP A 8 1.03 -21.98 30.39
C TRP A 8 -0.39 -21.65 29.92
N SER A 9 -1.37 -21.57 30.82
CA SER A 9 -2.76 -21.21 30.49
C SER A 9 -2.86 -19.83 29.81
N GLY A 10 -2.10 -18.83 30.27
CA GLY A 10 -2.10 -17.48 29.68
C GLY A 10 -1.51 -17.45 28.27
N LEU A 11 -0.42 -18.19 28.04
CA LEU A 11 0.20 -18.37 26.72
C LEU A 11 -0.76 -19.08 25.74
N LEU A 12 -1.48 -20.09 26.22
CA LEU A 12 -2.43 -20.85 25.42
C LEU A 12 -3.62 -19.97 24.99
N LEU A 13 -4.12 -19.12 25.88
CA LEU A 13 -5.18 -18.15 25.61
C LEU A 13 -4.76 -17.11 24.57
N LEU A 14 -3.52 -16.63 24.62
CA LEU A 14 -2.95 -15.70 23.65
C LEU A 14 -2.82 -16.33 22.25
N LEU A 15 -2.39 -17.59 22.18
CA LEU A 15 -2.24 -18.31 20.91
C LEU A 15 -3.59 -18.61 20.23
N LEU A 16 -4.63 -18.90 21.02
CA LEU A 16 -5.97 -19.19 20.49
C LEU A 16 -6.71 -17.94 19.98
N GLY A 17 -6.31 -16.74 20.40
CA GLY A 17 -6.93 -15.48 19.98
C GLY A 17 -6.42 -14.89 18.66
N ALA A 18 -5.36 -15.43 18.07
CA ALA A 18 -4.67 -14.82 16.92
C ALA A 18 -5.29 -15.11 15.53
N GLY A 19 -6.32 -15.96 15.46
CA GLY A 19 -6.74 -16.63 14.21
C GLY A 19 -7.58 -15.84 13.20
N GLY A 20 -7.75 -14.52 13.33
CA GLY A 20 -8.76 -13.78 12.54
C GLY A 20 -8.36 -12.37 12.07
N LEU A 21 -7.07 -12.06 12.00
CA LEU A 21 -6.62 -10.73 11.60
C LEU A 21 -6.47 -10.65 10.07
N PHE A 22 -7.31 -9.85 9.43
CA PHE A 22 -7.11 -9.44 8.04
C PHE A 22 -6.07 -8.31 8.01
N ALA A 23 -4.83 -8.65 7.65
CA ALA A 23 -3.80 -7.66 7.41
C ALA A 23 -3.84 -7.22 5.94
N GLN A 24 -3.89 -5.91 5.70
CA GLN A 24 -3.75 -5.35 4.37
C GLN A 24 -2.27 -5.30 3.99
N GLN A 25 -1.93 -5.75 2.79
CA GLN A 25 -0.58 -5.60 2.26
C GLN A 25 -0.42 -4.21 1.65
N ASP A 26 0.57 -3.45 2.12
CA ASP A 26 0.87 -2.14 1.54
C ASP A 26 1.37 -2.27 0.09
N PRO A 27 0.99 -1.33 -0.80
CA PRO A 27 1.48 -1.31 -2.16
C PRO A 27 2.99 -1.07 -2.18
N GLN A 28 3.73 -1.98 -2.82
CA GLN A 28 5.18 -1.88 -2.96
C GLN A 28 5.57 -1.34 -4.33
N PHE A 29 6.35 -0.26 -4.35
CA PHE A 29 6.84 0.37 -5.57
C PHE A 29 8.34 0.11 -5.74
N THR A 30 8.73 -0.64 -6.77
CA THR A 30 10.14 -0.77 -7.20
C THR A 30 10.51 0.30 -8.22
N GLN A 31 9.55 0.76 -9.02
CA GLN A 31 9.73 1.82 -10.02
C GLN A 31 9.04 3.12 -9.58
N TYR A 32 9.48 3.66 -8.45
CA TYR A 32 8.87 4.85 -7.84
C TYR A 32 8.80 6.05 -8.79
N MET A 33 9.75 6.16 -9.74
CA MET A 33 9.83 7.23 -10.75
C MET A 33 8.57 7.32 -11.64
N PHE A 34 7.82 6.23 -11.81
CA PHE A 34 6.59 6.26 -12.61
C PHE A 34 5.36 6.67 -11.79
N ASN A 35 5.47 6.70 -10.47
CA ASN A 35 4.38 7.02 -9.55
C ASN A 35 4.75 8.17 -8.58
N LEU A 36 5.45 9.18 -9.10
CA LEU A 36 5.86 10.35 -8.32
C LEU A 36 4.68 11.08 -7.67
N LEU A 37 3.51 11.05 -8.31
CA LEU A 37 2.29 11.65 -7.74
C LEU A 37 1.85 10.97 -6.44
N ALA A 38 2.03 9.65 -6.32
CA ALA A 38 1.69 8.91 -5.09
C ALA A 38 2.69 9.17 -3.94
N LEU A 39 3.91 9.61 -4.27
CA LEU A 39 4.94 9.96 -3.28
C LEU A 39 4.91 11.44 -2.89
N ASN A 40 4.64 12.32 -3.85
CA ASN A 40 4.64 13.76 -3.66
C ASN A 40 3.44 14.38 -4.41
N PRO A 41 2.38 14.79 -3.70
CA PRO A 41 1.24 15.45 -4.33
C PRO A 41 1.61 16.77 -5.01
N ALA A 42 2.68 17.46 -4.57
CA ALA A 42 3.18 18.67 -5.23
C ALA A 42 3.76 18.42 -6.64
N TYR A 43 3.94 17.15 -7.04
CA TYR A 43 4.29 16.80 -8.41
C TYR A 43 3.12 16.99 -9.39
N ALA A 44 1.88 17.09 -8.91
CA ALA A 44 0.70 17.32 -9.74
C ALA A 44 0.90 18.55 -10.63
N GLY A 45 0.66 18.39 -11.94
CA GLY A 45 0.76 19.48 -12.91
C GLY A 45 2.18 19.86 -13.37
N SER A 46 3.24 19.30 -12.76
CA SER A 46 4.64 19.56 -13.15
C SER A 46 5.01 19.14 -14.58
N ALA A 47 4.23 18.23 -15.18
CA ALA A 47 4.45 17.79 -16.55
C ALA A 47 3.96 18.80 -17.62
N GLU A 48 3.38 19.95 -17.21
CA GLU A 48 2.79 21.01 -18.06
C GLU A 48 1.76 20.50 -19.09
N ARG A 49 1.22 19.30 -18.85
CA ARG A 49 0.20 18.65 -19.68
C ARG A 49 -0.68 17.73 -18.83
N VAL A 50 -1.85 17.39 -19.35
CA VAL A 50 -2.66 16.30 -18.79
C VAL A 50 -1.85 15.01 -18.91
N SER A 51 -1.67 14.33 -17.79
CA SER A 51 -0.86 13.11 -17.67
C SER A 51 -1.69 12.04 -16.98
N ILE A 52 -1.76 10.89 -17.66
CA ILE A 52 -2.44 9.68 -17.18
C ILE A 52 -1.41 8.56 -17.16
N LYS A 53 -1.23 7.89 -16.02
CA LYS A 53 -0.32 6.75 -15.90
C LYS A 53 -1.02 5.59 -15.22
N GLY A 54 -0.92 4.40 -15.82
CA GLY A 54 -1.35 3.13 -15.25
C GLY A 54 -0.16 2.22 -14.98
N LEU A 55 -0.02 1.74 -13.75
CA LEU A 55 0.99 0.78 -13.34
C LEU A 55 0.33 -0.48 -12.80
N THR A 56 0.81 -1.64 -13.21
CA THR A 56 0.47 -2.93 -12.59
C THR A 56 1.72 -3.60 -12.08
N ARG A 57 1.61 -4.26 -10.94
CA ARG A 57 2.67 -5.08 -10.38
C ARG A 57 2.09 -6.42 -9.94
N HIS A 58 2.69 -7.47 -10.46
CA HIS A 58 2.40 -8.85 -10.09
C HIS A 58 3.57 -9.38 -9.26
N GLN A 59 3.30 -9.88 -8.06
CA GLN A 59 4.28 -10.59 -7.25
C GLN A 59 4.03 -12.08 -7.30
N TRP A 60 5.06 -12.90 -7.09
CA TRP A 60 4.92 -14.37 -6.98
C TRP A 60 4.12 -14.94 -8.16
N VAL A 61 4.49 -14.56 -9.39
CA VAL A 61 3.80 -14.97 -10.61
C VAL A 61 3.80 -16.50 -10.72
N GLY A 62 2.64 -17.07 -11.05
CA GLY A 62 2.44 -18.51 -11.16
C GLY A 62 1.75 -19.17 -9.96
N PHE A 63 1.52 -18.44 -8.86
CA PHE A 63 0.68 -18.88 -7.75
C PHE A 63 -0.75 -18.35 -7.87
N GLU A 64 -1.73 -19.18 -7.53
CA GLU A 64 -3.13 -18.74 -7.45
C GLU A 64 -3.30 -17.79 -6.25
N GLY A 65 -4.03 -16.69 -6.46
CA GLY A 65 -4.20 -15.65 -5.44
C GLY A 65 -2.96 -14.80 -5.18
N ALA A 66 -1.95 -14.86 -6.05
CA ALA A 66 -0.73 -14.08 -5.88
C ALA A 66 -1.01 -12.57 -5.79
N PRO A 67 -0.29 -11.82 -4.93
CA PRO A 67 -0.52 -10.40 -4.75
C PRO A 67 -0.36 -9.60 -6.05
N MET A 68 -1.39 -8.83 -6.38
CA MET A 68 -1.39 -7.89 -7.50
C MET A 68 -1.75 -6.50 -6.99
N THR A 69 -0.99 -5.49 -7.45
CA THR A 69 -1.24 -4.09 -7.14
C THR A 69 -1.40 -3.32 -8.44
N GLN A 70 -2.49 -2.57 -8.56
CA GLN A 70 -2.75 -1.68 -9.69
C GLN A 70 -2.81 -0.24 -9.20
N THR A 71 -2.26 0.68 -9.98
CA THR A 71 -2.26 2.10 -9.65
C THR A 71 -2.59 2.90 -10.89
N LEU A 72 -3.58 3.78 -10.76
CA LEU A 72 -3.97 4.74 -11.78
C LEU A 72 -3.75 6.14 -11.23
N THR A 73 -3.01 6.97 -11.96
CA THR A 73 -2.80 8.38 -11.62
C THR A 73 -3.22 9.26 -12.77
N VAL A 74 -3.90 10.36 -12.45
CA VAL A 74 -4.35 11.37 -13.40
C VAL A 74 -4.06 12.74 -12.78
N HIS A 75 -3.34 13.59 -13.49
CA HIS A 75 -3.10 14.97 -13.08
C HIS A 75 -2.97 15.90 -14.29
N SER A 76 -3.24 17.18 -14.11
CA SER A 76 -3.10 18.23 -15.12
C SER A 76 -2.48 19.49 -14.52
N PRO A 77 -1.82 20.34 -15.32
CA PRO A 77 -1.41 21.66 -14.86
C PRO A 77 -2.64 22.49 -14.51
N VAL A 78 -2.51 23.31 -13.46
CA VAL A 78 -3.50 24.31 -13.10
C VAL A 78 -3.07 25.64 -13.75
N TRP A 79 -4.02 26.36 -14.34
CA TRP A 79 -3.76 27.58 -15.11
C TRP A 79 -3.06 28.70 -14.30
N HIS A 80 -3.23 28.71 -12.98
CA HIS A 80 -2.59 29.66 -12.08
C HIS A 80 -1.50 28.93 -11.27
N GLN A 81 -0.24 29.25 -11.54
CA GLN A 81 0.96 28.57 -11.04
C GLN A 81 1.16 28.68 -9.50
N SER A 82 0.32 29.45 -8.81
CA SER A 82 0.42 29.77 -7.38
C SER A 82 -0.76 29.27 -6.53
N LEU A 83 -1.57 28.34 -7.05
CA LEU A 83 -2.61 27.66 -6.28
C LEU A 83 -2.21 26.22 -5.96
N GLY A 84 -1.89 25.96 -4.68
CA GLY A 84 -1.81 24.60 -4.16
C GLY A 84 -3.22 24.10 -3.86
N VAL A 85 -3.73 23.22 -4.71
CA VAL A 85 -4.98 22.50 -4.46
C VAL A 85 -4.58 21.14 -3.90
N GLY A 86 -4.60 21.02 -2.57
CA GLY A 86 -4.29 19.80 -1.82
C GLY A 86 -5.52 18.96 -1.58
#